data_AF-A0A938NFF4-F1
#
_entry.id   AF-A0A938NFF4-F1
#
_cell.length_a   1.000
_cell.length_b   1.000
_cell.length_c   1.000
_cell.angle_alpha   90.00
_cell.angle_beta   90.00
_cell.angle_gamma   90.00
#
_symmetry.space_group_name_H-M   'P 1'
#
loop_
_entity.id
_entity.type
_entity.pdbx_description
1 polymer ?
#
loop_
_entity_poly.entity_id
_entity_poly.type
_entity_poly.pdbx_seq_one_letter_code
_entity_poly.pdbx_strand_id
1 'polypeptide(L)'
;MDYKEIQTATVSLYLQLELRRRALQEVSAVEAASWLERAGILTDSRHRPGLPLRNLLRSGLILGQRQESGRWWFIDRIELRSVDFRRAGG
;
A
#
# COMPACT_ATOMS: atom_id res chain seq x y z
N MET A 1 -1.61 -9.78 -18.78
CA MET A 1 -1.58 -9.08 -17.48
C MET A 1 -2.43 -9.90 -16.52
N ASP A 2 -1.86 -10.35 -15.41
CA ASP A 2 -2.56 -11.16 -14.42
C ASP A 2 -3.58 -10.27 -13.67
N TYR A 3 -4.79 -10.77 -13.43
CA TYR A 3 -5.82 -10.08 -12.64
C TYR A 3 -5.29 -9.68 -11.26
N LYS A 4 -4.45 -10.53 -10.67
CA LYS A 4 -3.83 -10.28 -9.37
C LYS A 4 -2.87 -9.09 -9.40
N GLU A 5 -2.16 -8.91 -10.49
CA GLU A 5 -1.22 -7.80 -10.69
C GLU A 5 -1.96 -6.46 -10.82
N ILE A 6 -3.06 -6.44 -11.60
CA ILE A 6 -3.93 -5.26 -11.73
C ILE A 6 -4.57 -4.88 -10.39
N GLN A 7 -5.09 -5.88 -9.64
CA GLN A 7 -5.67 -5.65 -8.32
C GLN A 7 -4.63 -5.06 -7.35
N THR A 8 -3.41 -5.59 -7.36
CA THR A 8 -2.33 -5.13 -6.48
C THR A 8 -1.89 -3.71 -6.80
N ALA A 9 -1.76 -3.37 -8.09
CA ALA A 9 -1.48 -1.99 -8.52
C ALA A 9 -2.59 -1.02 -8.09
N THR A 10 -3.86 -1.44 -8.24
CA THR A 10 -5.03 -0.64 -7.83
C THR A 10 -5.02 -0.38 -6.31
N VAL A 11 -4.79 -1.42 -5.50
CA VAL A 11 -4.66 -1.30 -4.04
C VAL A 11 -3.52 -0.34 -3.68
N SER A 12 -2.34 -0.54 -4.28
CA SER A 12 -1.14 0.27 -4.03
C SER A 12 -1.37 1.75 -4.32
N LEU A 13 -1.92 2.06 -5.49
CA LEU A 13 -2.22 3.43 -5.90
C LEU A 13 -3.25 4.09 -4.96
N TYR A 14 -4.33 3.38 -4.65
CA TYR A 14 -5.37 3.92 -3.78
C TYR A 14 -4.83 4.25 -2.39
N LEU A 15 -4.04 3.36 -1.77
CA LEU A 15 -3.47 3.61 -0.45
C LEU A 15 -2.55 4.85 -0.44
N GLN A 16 -1.75 5.01 -1.50
CA GLN A 16 -0.88 6.18 -1.65
C GLN A 16 -1.66 7.49 -1.82
N LEU A 17 -2.76 7.47 -2.59
CA LEU A 17 -3.65 8.62 -2.71
C LEU A 17 -4.33 8.94 -1.38
N GLU A 18 -4.79 7.94 -0.65
CA GLU A 18 -5.53 8.12 0.59
C GLU A 18 -4.64 8.65 1.73
N LEU A 19 -3.38 8.20 1.81
CA LEU A 19 -2.36 8.77 2.70
C LEU A 19 -2.14 10.27 2.42
N ARG A 20 -2.07 10.67 1.15
CA ARG A 20 -1.93 12.08 0.75
C ARG A 20 -3.19 12.88 1.10
N ARG A 21 -4.37 12.37 0.77
CA ARG A 21 -5.66 13.04 1.05
C ARG A 21 -5.87 13.31 2.53
N ARG A 22 -5.39 12.39 3.38
CA ARG A 22 -5.46 12.50 4.85
C ARG A 22 -4.27 13.22 5.48
N ALA A 23 -3.29 13.64 4.68
CA ALA A 23 -2.02 14.21 5.16
C ALA A 23 -1.26 13.30 6.15
N LEU A 24 -1.41 11.98 6.04
CA LEU A 24 -0.72 10.99 6.87
C LEU A 24 0.60 10.58 6.24
N GLN A 25 1.60 10.28 7.07
CA GLN A 25 2.90 9.75 6.63
C GLN A 25 2.92 8.23 6.57
N GLU A 26 2.11 7.57 7.37
CA GLU A 26 1.99 6.11 7.39
C GLU A 26 0.59 5.69 7.85
N VAL A 27 0.27 4.42 7.63
CA VAL A 27 -0.95 3.79 8.12
C VAL A 27 -0.68 2.32 8.43
N SER A 28 -1.30 1.79 9.48
CA SER A 28 -1.24 0.34 9.77
C SER A 28 -2.03 -0.46 8.72
N ALA A 29 -1.63 -1.71 8.47
CA ALA A 29 -2.34 -2.58 7.53
C ALA A 29 -3.80 -2.86 7.93
N VAL A 30 -4.13 -2.80 9.22
CA VAL A 30 -5.53 -2.99 9.67
C VAL A 30 -6.38 -1.79 9.28
N GLU A 31 -5.89 -0.59 9.54
CA GLU A 31 -6.60 0.63 9.18
C GLU A 31 -6.69 0.81 7.66
N ALA A 32 -5.60 0.54 6.93
CA ALA A 32 -5.57 0.54 5.47
C ALA A 32 -6.58 -0.45 4.86
N ALA A 33 -6.74 -1.64 5.45
CA ALA A 33 -7.74 -2.61 4.99
C ALA A 33 -9.17 -2.06 5.14
N SER A 34 -9.48 -1.37 6.24
CA SER A 34 -10.76 -0.69 6.41
C SER A 34 -11.00 0.42 5.37
N TRP A 35 -9.95 1.11 4.93
CA TRP A 35 -10.06 2.12 3.86
C TRP A 35 -10.39 1.47 2.51
N LEU A 36 -9.79 0.33 2.21
CA LEU A 36 -10.01 -0.43 0.98
C LEU A 36 -11.40 -1.07 0.93
N GLU A 37 -11.88 -1.61 2.05
CA GLU A 37 -13.22 -2.20 2.16
C GLU A 37 -14.30 -1.14 1.95
N ARG A 38 -14.17 0.01 2.62
CA ARG A 38 -15.11 1.13 2.44
C ARG A 38 -15.15 1.69 1.02
N ALA A 39 -14.04 1.58 0.28
CA ALA A 39 -13.97 1.95 -1.13
C ALA A 39 -14.40 0.84 -2.10
N GLY A 40 -14.71 -0.36 -1.60
CA GLY A 40 -15.06 -1.52 -2.44
C GLY A 40 -13.89 -2.09 -3.25
N ILE A 41 -12.64 -1.77 -2.91
CA ILE A 41 -11.44 -2.16 -3.69
C ILE A 41 -10.94 -3.54 -3.24
N LEU A 42 -10.91 -3.78 -1.93
CA LEU A 42 -10.49 -5.05 -1.36
C LEU A 42 -11.41 -5.36 -0.18
N THR A 43 -12.21 -6.40 -0.31
CA THR A 43 -13.04 -6.91 0.79
C THR A 43 -12.16 -7.43 1.91
N ASP A 44 -12.37 -6.94 3.14
CA ASP A 44 -11.63 -7.44 4.30
C ASP A 44 -12.26 -8.74 4.84
N SER A 45 -11.47 -9.51 5.57
CA SER A 45 -11.95 -10.72 6.23
C SER A 45 -12.62 -10.37 7.56
N ARG A 46 -13.92 -10.67 7.67
CA ARG A 46 -14.70 -10.52 8.92
C ARG A 46 -14.10 -11.27 10.12
N HIS A 47 -13.41 -12.39 9.88
CA HIS A 47 -12.81 -13.22 10.93
C HIS A 47 -11.34 -12.91 11.19
N ARG A 48 -10.64 -12.29 10.23
CA ARG A 48 -9.20 -11.97 10.33
C ARG A 48 -8.92 -10.61 9.70
N PRO A 49 -9.25 -9.49 10.39
CA PRO A 49 -9.07 -8.14 9.87
C PRO A 49 -7.65 -7.90 9.32
N GLY A 50 -7.59 -7.28 8.15
CA GLY A 50 -6.38 -6.98 7.40
C GLY A 50 -5.67 -8.19 6.78
N LEU A 51 -6.19 -9.43 6.88
CA LEU A 51 -5.52 -10.59 6.28
C LEU A 51 -5.39 -10.49 4.76
N PRO A 52 -6.43 -10.11 3.99
CA PRO A 52 -6.31 -9.97 2.54
C PRO A 52 -5.21 -8.98 2.16
N LEU A 53 -5.16 -7.82 2.82
CA LEU A 53 -4.12 -6.83 2.58
C LEU A 53 -2.73 -7.35 2.98
N ARG A 54 -2.59 -7.99 4.16
CA ARG A 54 -1.30 -8.59 4.58
C ARG A 54 -0.78 -9.64 3.60
N ASN A 55 -1.65 -10.39 2.94
CA ASN A 55 -1.24 -11.35 1.91
C ASN A 55 -0.66 -10.64 0.68
N LEU A 56 -1.22 -9.48 0.29
CA LEU A 56 -0.65 -8.64 -0.76
C LEU A 56 0.67 -8.02 -0.31
N LEU A 57 0.78 -7.51 0.92
CA LEU A 57 2.02 -6.95 1.46
C LEU A 57 3.16 -7.98 1.49
N ARG A 58 2.86 -9.25 1.80
CA ARG A 58 3.85 -10.33 1.73
C ARG A 58 4.42 -10.56 0.33
N SER A 59 3.74 -10.10 -0.73
CA SER A 59 4.23 -10.25 -2.11
C SER A 59 5.28 -9.22 -2.52
N GLY A 60 5.48 -8.13 -1.74
CA GLY A 60 6.48 -7.12 -2.08
C GLY A 60 6.02 -6.03 -3.06
N LEU A 61 4.75 -6.04 -3.45
CA LEU A 61 4.25 -5.26 -4.59
C LEU A 61 3.50 -3.97 -4.21
N ILE A 62 3.26 -3.72 -2.92
CA ILE A 62 2.59 -2.51 -2.47
C ILE A 62 3.62 -1.42 -2.17
N LEU A 63 3.43 -0.22 -2.73
CA LEU A 63 4.35 0.89 -2.54
C LEU A 63 4.35 1.37 -1.09
N GLY A 64 5.55 1.58 -0.55
CA GLY A 64 5.73 2.03 0.84
C GLY A 64 5.49 0.95 1.88
N GLN A 65 5.34 -0.32 1.48
CA GLN A 65 5.15 -1.39 2.46
C GLN A 65 6.37 -1.53 3.38
N ARG A 66 6.10 -1.66 4.68
CA ARG A 66 7.11 -1.93 5.69
C ARG A 66 6.59 -2.92 6.71
N GLN A 67 7.44 -3.83 7.15
CA GLN A 67 7.16 -4.73 8.25
C GLN A 67 7.98 -4.33 9.47
N GLU A 68 7.31 -4.05 10.58
CA GLU A 68 7.94 -3.70 11.86
C GLU A 68 8.01 -4.92 12.79
N SER A 69 9.22 -5.18 13.30
CA SER A 69 9.54 -6.28 14.23
C SER A 69 9.00 -7.65 13.81
N GLY A 70 8.88 -7.89 12.49
CA GLY A 70 8.37 -9.14 11.92
C GLY A 70 6.88 -9.41 12.17
N ARG A 71 6.14 -8.49 12.81
CA ARG A 71 4.77 -8.74 13.27
C ARG A 71 3.74 -7.79 12.66
N TRP A 72 4.06 -6.50 12.61
CA TRP A 72 3.12 -5.49 12.16
C TRP A 72 3.47 -4.97 10.79
N TRP A 73 2.46 -4.67 10.00
CA TRP A 73 2.61 -4.15 8.67
C TRP A 73 2.12 -2.72 8.62
N PHE A 74 2.88 -1.88 7.94
CA PHE A 74 2.60 -0.47 7.71
C PHE A 74 2.76 -0.16 6.23
N ILE A 75 2.08 0.91 5.79
CA ILE A 75 2.23 1.50 4.48
C ILE A 75 2.66 2.94 4.70
N ASP A 76 3.91 3.22 4.33
CA ASP A 76 4.50 4.55 4.35
C ASP A 76 4.08 5.32 3.09
N ARG A 77 3.85 6.63 3.23
CA ARG A 77 3.61 7.51 2.10
C ARG A 77 4.92 7.67 1.35
N ILE A 78 4.96 7.22 0.10
CA ILE A 78 6.12 7.49 -0.75
C ILE A 78 6.02 8.91 -1.28
N GLU A 79 7.04 9.73 -1.05
CA GLU A 79 7.17 10.97 -1.81
C GLU A 79 7.57 10.59 -3.23
N LEU A 80 6.83 11.10 -4.22
CA LEU A 80 7.29 11.08 -5.61
C LEU A 80 8.50 12.02 -5.65
N ARG A 81 9.68 11.49 -5.32
CA ARG A 81 10.91 12.19 -5.62
C ARG A 81 10.95 12.33 -7.12
N SER A 82 10.78 13.56 -7.60
CA SER A 82 11.28 13.97 -8.91
C SER A 82 12.65 13.34 -9.06
N VAL A 83 12.77 12.37 -9.97
CA VAL A 83 14.07 11.79 -10.28
C VAL A 83 14.98 12.96 -10.63
N ASP A 84 16.01 13.19 -9.84
CA ASP A 84 17.06 14.14 -10.19
C ASP A 84 17.68 13.64 -11.49
N PHE A 85 17.29 14.27 -12.59
CA PHE A 85 17.83 14.07 -13.93
C PHE A 85 19.23 14.69 -13.99
N ARG A 86 20.15 14.23 -13.13
CA ARG A 86 21.56 14.64 -13.14
C ARG A 86 22.41 13.40 -12.95
N ARG A 87 22.72 12.74 -14.08
CA ARG A 87 24.05 12.25 -14.48
C ARG A 87 23.94 11.30 -15.68
N ALA A 88 24.10 11.88 -16.87
CA ALA A 88 24.70 11.22 -18.03
C ALA A 88 25.21 12.32 -18.98
N GLY A 89 26.09 13.17 -18.46
CA GLY A 89 26.96 14.04 -19.22
C GLY A 89 28.36 13.74 -18.74
N GLY A 90 29.08 12.93 -19.50
CA GLY A 90 30.46 12.50 -19.27
C GLY A 90 30.99 11.96 -20.59
#